data_AF-A0A5C4W832-F1
#
_entry.id   AF-A0A5C4W832-F1
#
_cell.length_a   1.000
_cell.length_b   1.000
_cell.length_c   1.000
_cell.angle_alpha   90.00
_cell.angle_beta   90.00
_cell.angle_gamma   90.00
#
_symmetry.space_group_name_H-M   'P 1'
#
loop_
_entity.id
_entity.type
_entity.pdbx_description
1 polymer ?
#
loop_
_entity_poly.entity_id
_entity_poly.type
_entity_poly.pdbx_seq_one_letter_code
_entity_poly.pdbx_strand_id
1 'polypeptide(L)'
;MTRLPPPRSGRVLLDGKELHSLPAKQPARRLGLLPQSPIAPEGITVGDLVDHAVDELSGGQRQRVRIAMALAQESEIPLLDEPTTFLDVSHQVEVLDLLTDLNRAKGTTIVMVLHDLNLAARYADHLVALHDGRRYAAGHPRDVLSPGLVQDVFGLPCTVIDDPVSGKPLMIPVGRHHVQLSEVAGR
;
A
#
# COMPACT_ATOMS: atom_id res chain seq x y z
N MET A 1 -11.07 10.77 15.13
CA MET A 1 -11.10 10.73 13.65
C MET A 1 -10.63 12.07 13.12
N THR A 2 -9.37 12.14 12.71
CA THR A 2 -8.78 13.36 12.14
C THR A 2 -9.33 13.53 10.72
N ARG A 3 -10.03 14.63 10.44
CA ARG A 3 -10.52 14.93 9.08
C ARG A 3 -9.31 15.11 8.14
N LEU A 4 -9.44 14.65 6.89
CA LEU A 4 -8.46 14.94 5.85
C LEU A 4 -8.26 16.46 5.73
N PRO A 5 -7.02 16.98 5.74
CA PRO A 5 -6.76 18.41 5.59
C PRO A 5 -7.27 18.89 4.23
N PRO A 6 -7.80 20.12 4.13
CA PRO A 6 -8.23 20.67 2.85
C PRO A 6 -7.02 20.85 1.90
N PRO A 7 -7.19 20.62 0.59
CA PRO A 7 -6.13 20.84 -0.37
C PRO A 7 -5.76 22.33 -0.40
N ARG A 8 -4.47 22.64 -0.52
CA ARG A 8 -3.99 24.02 -0.70
C ARG A 8 -4.49 24.65 -2.01
N SER A 9 -4.78 23.83 -3.01
CA SER A 9 -5.29 24.23 -4.33
C SER A 9 -5.92 23.03 -5.04
N GLY A 10 -6.88 23.28 -5.94
CA GLY A 10 -7.59 22.23 -6.68
C GLY A 10 -8.76 21.65 -5.89
N ARG A 11 -9.28 20.51 -6.35
CA ARG A 11 -10.46 19.86 -5.76
C ARG A 11 -10.24 18.35 -5.68
N VAL A 12 -10.71 17.76 -4.58
CA VAL A 12 -10.75 16.30 -4.40
C VAL A 12 -12.19 15.86 -4.54
N LEU A 13 -12.45 14.93 -5.45
CA LEU A 13 -13.78 14.39 -5.72
C LEU A 13 -13.87 12.93 -5.24
N LEU A 14 -15.00 12.55 -4.67
CA LEU A 14 -15.38 11.16 -4.38
C LEU A 14 -16.73 10.90 -5.07
N ASP A 15 -16.77 9.93 -5.99
CA ASP A 15 -17.92 9.65 -6.86
C ASP A 15 -18.49 10.89 -7.56
N GLY A 16 -17.60 11.77 -8.04
CA GLY A 16 -17.96 13.01 -8.73
C GLY A 16 -18.43 14.16 -7.81
N LYS A 17 -18.47 13.97 -6.49
CA LYS A 17 -18.82 15.03 -5.52
C LYS A 17 -17.59 15.54 -4.79
N GLU A 18 -17.51 16.85 -4.55
CA GLU A 18 -16.38 17.45 -3.82
C GLU A 18 -16.32 16.90 -2.39
N LEU A 19 -15.23 16.23 -2.04
CA LEU A 19 -15.04 15.52 -0.78
C LEU A 19 -15.26 16.42 0.45
N HIS A 20 -14.80 17.68 0.38
CA HIS A 20 -14.94 18.67 1.45
C HIS A 20 -16.34 19.29 1.54
N SER A 21 -17.19 19.11 0.53
CA SER A 21 -18.60 19.54 0.54
C SER A 21 -19.54 18.48 1.13
N LEU A 22 -19.06 17.25 1.32
CA LEU A 22 -19.85 16.16 1.89
C LEU A 22 -19.99 16.31 3.42
N PRO A 23 -21.16 16.01 4.00
CA PRO A 23 -21.33 15.95 5.46
C PRO A 23 -20.34 14.97 6.07
N ALA A 24 -19.63 15.34 7.14
CA ALA A 24 -18.47 14.60 7.66
C ALA A 24 -18.68 13.10 7.94
N LYS A 25 -19.92 12.66 8.17
CA LYS A 25 -20.28 11.24 8.35
C LYS A 25 -20.27 10.42 7.06
N GLN A 26 -20.42 11.05 5.88
CA GLN A 26 -20.44 10.36 4.59
C GLN A 26 -19.04 9.97 4.11
N PRO A 27 -18.01 10.84 4.11
CA PRO A 27 -16.64 10.43 3.80
C PRO A 27 -16.11 9.37 4.77
N ALA A 28 -16.41 9.46 6.06
CA ALA A 28 -15.92 8.52 7.06
C ALA A 28 -16.54 7.10 6.94
N ARG A 29 -17.70 6.96 6.30
CA ARG A 29 -18.30 5.65 5.97
C ARG A 29 -17.76 5.06 4.68
N ARG A 30 -17.25 5.91 3.78
CA ARG A 30 -16.78 5.51 2.46
C ARG A 30 -15.27 5.32 2.40
N LEU A 31 -14.52 6.11 3.15
CA LEU A 31 -13.06 6.06 3.24
C LEU A 31 -12.68 5.48 4.59
N GLY A 32 -12.20 4.23 4.59
CA GLY A 32 -11.61 3.60 5.77
C GLY A 32 -10.14 3.92 5.81
N LEU A 33 -9.67 4.58 6.87
CA LEU A 33 -8.24 4.90 7.03
C LEU A 33 -7.63 3.90 8.01
N LEU A 34 -6.66 3.11 7.52
CA LEU A 34 -5.80 2.33 8.39
C LEU A 34 -4.45 3.03 8.51
N PRO A 35 -4.16 3.68 9.66
CA PRO A 35 -2.86 4.30 9.85
C PRO A 35 -1.79 3.22 10.02
N GLN A 36 -0.55 3.59 9.72
CA GLN A 36 0.68 2.81 9.89
C GLN A 36 0.83 2.14 11.27
N SER A 37 0.14 2.65 12.30
CA SER A 37 -0.02 2.01 13.60
C SER A 37 -1.49 2.10 14.04
N PRO A 38 -2.31 1.04 13.84
CA PRO A 38 -3.62 1.00 14.46
C PRO A 38 -3.42 0.83 15.97
N ILE A 39 -3.65 1.91 16.72
CA ILE A 39 -3.86 1.83 18.15
C ILE A 39 -5.23 1.19 18.32
N ALA A 40 -5.27 -0.10 18.69
CA ALA A 40 -6.51 -0.72 19.13
C ALA A 40 -7.02 0.07 20.35
N PRO A 41 -8.29 0.50 20.38
CA PRO A 41 -8.85 1.16 21.56
C PRO A 41 -8.68 0.25 22.78
N GLU A 42 -8.30 0.82 23.93
CA GLU A 42 -8.35 0.09 25.20
C GLU A 42 -9.78 -0.44 25.39
N GLY A 43 -9.92 -1.77 25.45
CA GLY A 43 -11.21 -2.44 25.66
C GLY A 43 -11.88 -3.07 24.43
N ILE A 44 -11.25 -3.12 23.26
CA ILE A 44 -11.68 -4.03 22.19
C ILE A 44 -10.66 -5.15 22.07
N THR A 45 -11.03 -6.33 22.54
CA THR A 45 -10.20 -7.52 22.39
C THR A 45 -10.69 -8.40 21.26
N VAL A 46 -9.76 -9.10 20.64
CA VAL A 46 -9.99 -10.06 19.55
C VAL A 46 -10.86 -11.22 20.02
N GLY A 47 -10.97 -11.38 21.34
CA GLY A 47 -11.92 -12.23 22.04
C GLY A 47 -13.39 -11.84 21.95
N ASP A 48 -13.68 -10.55 21.88
CA ASP A 48 -15.04 -10.09 21.52
C ASP A 48 -15.32 -10.29 20.01
N LEU A 49 -14.31 -10.82 19.29
CA LEU A 49 -14.34 -11.36 17.93
C LEU A 49 -13.82 -12.82 17.82
N VAL A 50 -13.67 -13.56 18.95
CA VAL A 50 -13.37 -15.01 19.20
C VAL A 50 -12.49 -15.19 20.46
N ASP A 51 -13.16 -15.14 21.60
CA ASP A 51 -12.88 -15.49 23.01
C ASP A 51 -11.64 -15.09 23.87
N HIS A 52 -10.50 -14.52 23.44
CA HIS A 52 -9.43 -14.12 24.41
C HIS A 52 -8.65 -12.79 24.20
N ALA A 53 -8.03 -12.30 25.29
CA ALA A 53 -7.42 -10.98 25.48
C ALA A 53 -6.15 -10.73 24.63
N VAL A 54 -6.02 -9.51 24.08
CA VAL A 54 -5.09 -9.12 23.01
C VAL A 54 -3.61 -9.01 23.45
N ASP A 55 -3.39 -8.89 24.75
CA ASP A 55 -2.06 -8.60 25.30
C ASP A 55 -1.17 -9.86 25.40
N GLU A 56 -1.76 -11.04 25.24
CA GLU A 56 -1.09 -12.35 25.28
C GLU A 56 -0.78 -12.91 23.87
N LEU A 57 -1.15 -12.18 22.81
CA LEU A 57 -1.07 -12.66 21.44
C LEU A 57 0.35 -12.67 20.89
N SER A 58 0.71 -13.73 20.17
CA SER A 58 1.94 -13.81 19.36
C SER A 58 1.93 -12.76 18.24
N GLY A 59 3.10 -12.44 17.66
CA GLY A 59 3.22 -11.44 16.58
C GLY A 59 2.22 -11.66 15.42
N GLY A 60 2.04 -12.91 14.98
CA GLY A 60 1.10 -13.26 13.91
C GLY A 60 -0.38 -13.16 14.30
N GLN A 61 -0.71 -13.31 15.59
CA GLN A 61 -2.08 -13.10 16.08
C GLN A 61 -2.44 -11.61 16.13
N ARG A 62 -1.54 -10.74 16.60
CA ARG A 62 -1.73 -9.27 16.51
C ARG A 62 -1.88 -8.80 15.06
N GLN A 63 -1.27 -9.50 14.11
CA GLN A 63 -1.35 -9.20 12.69
C GLN A 63 -2.69 -9.59 12.05
N ARG A 64 -3.19 -10.82 12.27
CA ARG A 64 -4.53 -11.23 11.78
C ARG A 64 -5.64 -10.30 12.24
N VAL A 65 -5.45 -9.72 13.41
CA VAL A 65 -6.33 -8.76 14.05
C VAL A 65 -6.28 -7.41 13.36
N ARG A 66 -5.10 -6.96 12.92
CA ARG A 66 -4.96 -5.72 12.14
C ARG A 66 -5.60 -5.85 10.76
N ILE A 67 -5.44 -7.00 10.10
CA ILE A 67 -6.11 -7.29 8.84
C ILE A 67 -7.63 -7.38 9.06
N ALA A 68 -8.08 -8.11 10.09
CA ALA A 68 -9.49 -8.17 10.45
C ALA A 68 -10.07 -6.79 10.76
N MET A 69 -9.35 -5.90 11.45
CA MET A 69 -9.76 -4.51 11.68
C MET A 69 -9.85 -3.69 10.39
N ALA A 70 -8.92 -3.88 9.45
CA ALA A 70 -8.95 -3.25 8.14
C ALA A 70 -10.15 -3.71 7.30
N LEU A 71 -10.47 -5.00 7.37
CA LEU A 71 -11.58 -5.61 6.65
C LEU A 71 -12.93 -5.36 7.32
N ALA A 72 -12.97 -5.18 8.65
CA ALA A 72 -14.19 -4.99 9.44
C ALA A 72 -14.79 -3.58 9.33
N GLN A 73 -14.05 -2.59 8.81
CA GLN A 73 -14.59 -1.24 8.65
C GLN A 73 -15.67 -1.13 7.56
N GLU A 74 -15.88 -2.17 6.74
CA GLU A 74 -16.84 -2.19 5.61
C GLU A 74 -16.80 -0.91 4.73
N SER A 75 -15.65 -0.24 4.68
CA SER A 75 -15.51 1.01 3.95
C SER A 75 -15.48 0.74 2.45
N GLU A 76 -16.21 1.54 1.68
CA GLU A 76 -16.29 1.43 0.22
C GLU A 76 -14.90 1.54 -0.45
N ILE A 77 -13.96 2.30 0.13
CA ILE A 77 -12.58 2.50 -0.34
C ILE A 77 -11.60 2.51 0.85
N PRO A 78 -10.89 1.40 1.11
CA PRO A 78 -9.81 1.36 2.09
C PRO A 78 -8.61 2.18 1.63
N LEU A 79 -8.14 3.07 2.50
CA LEU A 79 -6.93 3.86 2.40
C LEU A 79 -5.94 3.33 3.44
N LEU A 80 -4.90 2.64 2.97
CA LEU A 80 -3.92 1.97 3.82
C LEU A 80 -2.58 2.69 3.79
N ASP A 81 -2.15 3.22 4.93
CA ASP A 81 -0.86 3.89 5.05
C ASP A 81 0.18 2.87 5.52
N GLU A 82 0.97 2.34 4.58
CA GLU A 82 2.01 1.32 4.82
C GLU A 82 1.54 0.13 5.67
N PRO A 83 0.57 -0.67 5.16
CA PRO A 83 0.00 -1.78 5.92
C PRO A 83 1.00 -2.91 6.23
N THR A 84 2.17 -2.87 5.61
CA THR A 84 3.24 -3.87 5.70
C THR A 84 4.39 -3.47 6.63
N THR A 85 4.35 -2.26 7.21
CA THR A 85 5.43 -1.79 8.07
C THR A 85 5.54 -2.61 9.35
N PHE A 86 6.78 -2.85 9.80
CA PHE A 86 7.15 -3.75 10.91
C PHE A 86 6.91 -5.25 10.68
N LEU A 87 6.51 -5.67 9.47
CA LEU A 87 6.38 -7.08 9.11
C LEU A 87 7.63 -7.59 8.38
N ASP A 88 7.95 -8.87 8.55
CA ASP A 88 8.91 -9.56 7.69
C ASP A 88 8.30 -9.88 6.31
N VAL A 89 9.15 -10.24 5.35
CA VAL A 89 8.76 -10.45 3.94
C VAL A 89 7.62 -11.45 3.78
N SER A 90 7.60 -12.55 4.56
CA SER A 90 6.54 -13.56 4.44
C SER A 90 5.18 -12.96 4.83
N HIS A 91 5.17 -12.21 5.93
CA HIS A 91 3.96 -11.58 6.44
C HIS A 91 3.52 -10.39 5.58
N GLN A 92 4.45 -9.64 5.00
CA GLN A 92 4.13 -8.58 4.02
C GLN A 92 3.38 -9.14 2.82
N VAL A 93 3.85 -10.28 2.28
CA VAL A 93 3.22 -10.98 1.15
C VAL A 93 1.82 -11.45 1.51
N GLU A 94 1.63 -12.12 2.67
CA GLU A 94 0.31 -12.60 3.11
C GLU A 94 -0.72 -11.46 3.22
N VAL A 95 -0.34 -10.31 3.77
CA VAL A 95 -1.22 -9.14 3.86
C VAL A 95 -1.64 -8.66 2.46
N LEU A 96 -0.69 -8.54 1.54
CA LEU A 96 -0.95 -8.03 0.20
C LEU A 96 -1.78 -9.02 -0.64
N ASP A 97 -1.59 -10.33 -0.47
CA ASP A 97 -2.44 -11.37 -1.05
C ASP A 97 -3.88 -11.25 -0.53
N LEU A 98 -4.09 -11.09 0.78
CA LEU A 98 -5.43 -10.92 1.36
C LEU A 98 -6.14 -9.66 0.86
N LEU A 99 -5.42 -8.55 0.67
CA LEU A 99 -5.97 -7.33 0.07
C LEU A 99 -6.34 -7.55 -1.41
N THR A 100 -5.53 -8.30 -2.14
CA THR A 100 -5.81 -8.67 -3.53
C THR A 100 -7.06 -9.53 -3.65
N ASP A 101 -7.20 -10.54 -2.78
CA ASP A 101 -8.37 -11.40 -2.72
C ASP A 101 -9.64 -10.61 -2.39
N LEU A 102 -9.55 -9.66 -1.44
CA LEU A 102 -10.65 -8.76 -1.12
C LEU A 102 -11.09 -7.92 -2.33
N ASN A 103 -10.13 -7.28 -3.00
CA ASN A 103 -10.37 -6.47 -4.19
C ASN A 103 -11.07 -7.30 -5.27
N ARG A 104 -10.60 -8.53 -5.54
CA ARG A 104 -11.17 -9.42 -6.57
C ARG A 104 -12.55 -9.95 -6.20
N ALA A 105 -12.76 -10.34 -4.94
CA ALA A 105 -14.01 -10.92 -4.48
C ALA A 105 -15.14 -9.88 -4.39
N LYS A 106 -14.83 -8.65 -3.99
CA LYS A 106 -15.84 -7.60 -3.72
C LYS A 106 -15.83 -6.45 -4.73
N GLY A 107 -14.84 -6.35 -5.61
CA GLY A 107 -14.64 -5.20 -6.49
C GLY A 107 -14.26 -3.90 -5.74
N THR A 108 -13.81 -4.03 -4.49
CA THR A 108 -13.47 -2.87 -3.63
C THR A 108 -12.22 -2.18 -4.15
N THR A 109 -12.28 -0.86 -4.35
CA THR A 109 -11.07 -0.08 -4.69
C THR A 109 -10.21 0.09 -3.45
N ILE A 110 -8.96 -0.35 -3.50
CA ILE A 110 -8.00 -0.20 -2.41
C ILE A 110 -6.92 0.77 -2.84
N VAL A 111 -6.64 1.78 -2.01
CA VAL A 111 -5.50 2.67 -2.20
C VAL A 111 -4.55 2.44 -1.05
N MET A 112 -3.29 2.15 -1.37
CA MET A 112 -2.27 1.90 -0.36
C MET A 112 -0.98 2.62 -0.68
N VAL A 113 -0.28 3.05 0.37
CA VAL A 113 1.08 3.57 0.30
C VAL A 113 2.02 2.44 0.71
N LEU A 114 3.06 2.19 -0.09
CA LEU A 114 4.10 1.19 0.19
C LEU A 114 5.47 1.82 0.00
N HIS A 115 6.42 1.40 0.83
CA HIS A 115 7.83 1.82 0.72
C HIS A 115 8.69 0.87 -0.10
N ASP A 116 8.27 -0.38 -0.29
CA ASP A 116 8.95 -1.34 -1.15
C ASP A 116 8.42 -1.24 -2.58
N LEU A 117 9.27 -0.80 -3.51
CA LEU A 117 8.92 -0.62 -4.92
C LEU A 117 8.54 -1.93 -5.61
N ASN A 118 9.17 -3.05 -5.24
CA ASN A 118 8.93 -4.35 -5.86
C ASN A 118 7.59 -4.93 -5.39
N LEU A 119 7.27 -4.81 -4.10
CA LEU A 119 5.94 -5.17 -3.61
C LEU A 119 4.86 -4.27 -4.21
N ALA A 120 5.10 -2.96 -4.30
CA ALA A 120 4.17 -2.04 -4.93
C ALA A 120 3.90 -2.42 -6.39
N ALA A 121 4.95 -2.68 -7.18
CA ALA A 121 4.80 -3.07 -8.57
C ALA A 121 4.14 -4.44 -8.77
N ARG A 122 4.38 -5.38 -7.85
CA ARG A 122 3.82 -6.73 -7.91
C ARG A 122 2.31 -6.74 -7.66
N TYR A 123 1.83 -6.00 -6.67
CA TYR A 123 0.43 -6.05 -6.23
C TYR A 123 -0.45 -4.96 -6.81
N ALA A 124 0.13 -3.84 -7.28
CA ALA A 124 -0.68 -2.76 -7.84
C ALA A 124 -1.18 -3.08 -9.26
N ASP A 125 -2.44 -2.76 -9.51
CA ASP A 125 -2.97 -2.60 -10.86
C ASP A 125 -2.60 -1.22 -11.46
N HIS A 126 -2.47 -0.21 -10.58
CA HIS A 126 -2.09 1.15 -10.93
C HIS A 126 -1.10 1.70 -9.91
N LEU A 127 0.06 2.13 -10.36
CA LEU A 127 1.13 2.69 -9.53
C LEU A 127 1.18 4.21 -9.70
N VAL A 128 1.35 4.94 -8.60
CA VAL A 128 1.53 6.40 -8.60
C VAL A 128 2.85 6.72 -7.91
N ALA A 129 3.78 7.31 -8.66
CA ALA A 129 5.05 7.79 -8.12
C ALA A 129 4.95 9.27 -7.78
N LEU A 130 5.36 9.63 -6.56
CA LEU A 130 5.42 11.01 -6.09
C LEU A 130 6.88 11.43 -5.88
N HIS A 131 7.20 12.66 -6.25
CA HIS A 131 8.50 13.29 -6.03
C HIS A 131 8.29 14.79 -5.76
N ASP A 132 8.91 15.32 -4.70
CA ASP A 132 8.77 16.72 -4.26
C ASP A 132 7.31 17.21 -4.14
N GLY A 133 6.45 16.36 -3.58
CA GLY A 133 5.02 16.68 -3.38
C GLY A 133 4.20 16.77 -4.67
N ARG A 134 4.76 16.33 -5.81
CA ARG A 134 4.08 16.28 -7.12
C ARG A 134 4.05 14.86 -7.65
N ARG A 135 3.06 14.57 -8.50
CA ARG A 135 3.01 13.31 -9.24
C ARG A 135 4.10 13.31 -10.31
N TYR A 136 5.06 12.41 -10.19
CA TYR A 136 6.10 12.18 -11.19
C TYR A 136 5.54 11.34 -12.35
N ALA A 137 4.92 10.20 -12.04
CA ALA A 137 4.27 9.31 -13.01
C ALA A 137 3.08 8.56 -12.40
N ALA A 138 2.14 8.12 -13.23
CA ALA A 138 1.05 7.24 -12.83
C ALA A 138 0.55 6.39 -14.00
N GLY A 139 0.27 5.12 -13.75
CA GLY A 139 -0.11 4.16 -14.79
C GLY A 139 0.02 2.72 -14.33
N HIS A 140 0.02 1.78 -15.28
CA HIS A 140 0.31 0.39 -14.97
C HIS A 140 1.76 0.25 -14.48
N PRO A 141 2.09 -0.65 -13.53
CA PRO A 141 3.45 -0.77 -12.98
C PRO A 141 4.56 -0.89 -14.03
N ARG A 142 4.30 -1.57 -15.16
CA ARG A 142 5.26 -1.71 -16.27
C ARG A 142 5.61 -0.39 -16.96
N ASP A 143 4.68 0.56 -16.98
CA ASP A 143 4.89 1.86 -17.62
C ASP A 143 5.53 2.86 -16.65
N VAL A 144 5.37 2.63 -15.35
CA VAL A 144 5.84 3.52 -14.29
C VAL A 144 7.23 3.09 -13.79
N LEU A 145 7.40 1.84 -13.38
CA LEU A 145 8.65 1.35 -12.79
C LEU A 145 9.72 1.14 -13.87
N SER A 146 10.55 2.15 -14.07
CA SER A 146 11.66 2.15 -15.03
C SER A 146 12.97 2.58 -14.36
N PRO A 147 14.15 2.21 -14.92
CA PRO A 147 15.44 2.67 -14.40
C PRO A 147 15.54 4.20 -14.30
N GLY A 148 15.01 4.92 -15.30
CA GLY A 148 14.98 6.38 -15.30
C GLY A 148 14.17 6.95 -14.15
N LEU A 149 12.96 6.41 -13.90
CA LEU A 149 12.15 6.83 -12.76
C LEU A 149 12.87 6.59 -11.44
N VAL A 150 13.47 5.42 -11.25
CA VAL A 150 14.14 5.07 -9.99
C VAL A 150 15.36 5.97 -9.75
N GLN A 151 16.12 6.27 -10.82
CA GLN A 151 17.24 7.20 -10.76
C GLN A 151 16.79 8.63 -10.42
N ASP A 152 15.72 9.13 -11.05
CA ASP A 152 15.25 10.50 -10.84
C ASP A 152 14.60 10.68 -9.45
N VAL A 153 13.79 9.71 -9.01
CA VAL A 153 13.01 9.82 -7.77
C VAL A 153 13.81 9.42 -6.53
N PHE A 154 14.66 8.38 -6.65
CA PHE A 154 15.38 7.80 -5.51
C PHE A 154 16.91 7.96 -5.60
N GLY A 155 17.44 8.48 -6.71
CA GLY A 155 18.89 8.62 -6.91
C GLY A 155 19.63 7.28 -7.00
N LEU A 156 18.91 6.19 -7.27
CA LEU A 156 19.44 4.83 -7.19
C LEU A 156 19.61 4.22 -8.58
N PRO A 157 20.85 3.93 -9.01
CA PRO A 157 21.08 3.15 -10.22
C PRO A 157 20.46 1.76 -10.06
N CYS A 158 19.70 1.33 -11.06
CA CYS A 158 19.07 0.02 -11.04
C CYS A 158 18.92 -0.55 -12.46
N THR A 159 18.59 -1.83 -12.54
CA THR A 159 17.96 -2.41 -13.73
C THR A 159 16.54 -2.84 -13.37
N VAL A 160 15.66 -2.93 -14.36
CA VAL A 160 14.30 -3.46 -14.20
C VAL A 160 14.13 -4.61 -15.17
N ILE A 161 13.75 -5.77 -14.63
CA ILE A 161 13.48 -6.99 -15.40
C ILE A 161 12.03 -7.43 -15.18
N ASP A 162 11.56 -8.40 -15.96
CA ASP A 162 10.33 -9.10 -15.60
C ASP A 162 10.58 -10.02 -14.40
N ASP A 163 9.74 -9.90 -13.37
CA ASP A 163 9.70 -10.85 -12.26
C ASP A 163 9.38 -12.25 -12.82
N PRO A 164 10.26 -13.24 -12.67
CA PRO A 164 10.03 -14.59 -13.20
C PRO A 164 8.86 -15.31 -12.53
N VAL A 165 8.39 -14.83 -11.37
CA VAL A 165 7.27 -15.42 -10.63
C VAL A 165 5.95 -14.75 -10.99
N SER A 166 5.89 -13.42 -10.99
CA SER A 166 4.64 -12.67 -11.18
C SER A 166 4.46 -12.07 -12.59
N GLY A 167 5.54 -11.96 -13.38
CA GLY A 167 5.55 -11.25 -14.66
C GLY A 167 5.42 -9.72 -14.52
N LYS A 168 5.34 -9.18 -13.29
CA LYS A 168 5.35 -7.73 -13.03
C LYS A 168 6.80 -7.22 -13.04
N PRO A 169 7.04 -5.90 -13.21
CA PRO A 169 8.40 -5.39 -13.23
C PRO A 169 9.06 -5.55 -11.86
N LEU A 170 10.31 -6.01 -11.87
CA LEU A 170 11.17 -6.22 -10.71
C LEU A 170 12.38 -5.29 -10.83
N MET A 171 12.50 -4.34 -9.90
CA MET A 171 13.66 -3.45 -9.79
C MET A 171 14.77 -4.13 -9.00
N ILE A 172 15.96 -4.17 -9.60
CA ILE A 172 17.18 -4.71 -9.01
C ILE A 172 18.18 -3.57 -8.85
N PRO A 173 18.54 -3.20 -7.61
CA PRO A 173 19.46 -2.10 -7.37
C PRO A 173 20.88 -2.47 -7.79
N VAL A 174 21.59 -1.52 -8.40
CA VAL A 174 23.00 -1.66 -8.76
C VAL A 174 23.83 -0.94 -7.69
N GLY A 175 24.35 -1.71 -6.74
CA GLY A 175 25.20 -1.20 -5.67
C GLY A 175 26.65 -0.97 -6.10
N ARG A 176 27.50 -0.58 -5.14
CA ARG A 176 28.95 -0.43 -5.35
C ARG A 176 29.71 -1.77 -5.25
N HIS A 177 29.05 -2.78 -4.69
CA HIS A 177 29.61 -4.10 -4.40
C HIS A 177 28.71 -5.17 -5.02
N HIS A 178 29.27 -6.35 -5.29
CA HIS A 178 28.54 -7.48 -5.88
C HIS A 178 27.94 -7.22 -7.27
N VAL A 179 28.58 -6.36 -8.08
CA VAL A 179 28.17 -6.11 -9.46
C VAL A 179 29.03 -6.93 -10.41
N GLN A 180 28.41 -7.79 -11.21
CA GLN A 180 29.03 -8.41 -12.37
C GLN A 180 28.52 -7.67 -13.63
N LEU A 181 29.23 -6.61 -14.02
CA LEU A 181 28.86 -5.72 -15.14
C LEU A 181 28.95 -6.37 -16.53
N SER A 182 29.32 -7.66 -16.63
CA SER A 182 29.57 -8.32 -17.91
C SER A 182 28.32 -8.64 -18.74
N GLU A 183 27.11 -8.58 -18.17
CA GLU A 183 25.88 -9.00 -18.90
C GLU A 183 24.79 -7.94 -19.01
N VAL A 184 24.83 -6.85 -18.22
CA VAL A 184 23.74 -5.85 -18.19
C VAL A 184 23.85 -4.82 -19.33
N ALA A 185 25.04 -4.66 -19.93
CA ALA A 185 25.27 -3.71 -21.04
C ALA A 185 25.12 -4.32 -22.44
N GLY A 186 24.62 -5.55 -22.56
CA GLY A 186 24.57 -6.28 -23.83
C GLY A 186 23.26 -7.00 -24.08
N ARG A 187 22.18 -6.25 -24.31
CA ARG A 187 21.00 -6.65 -25.11
C ARG A 187 20.15 -5.43 -25.46
#